data_AF-A0A925JIP6-F1
#
_entry.id   AF-A0A925JIP6-F1
#
_cell.length_a   1.000
_cell.length_b   1.000
_cell.length_c   1.000
_cell.angle_alpha   90.00
_cell.angle_beta   90.00
_cell.angle_gamma   90.00
#
_symmetry.space_group_name_H-M   'P 1'
#
loop_
_entity.id
_entity.type
_entity.pdbx_description
1 polymer ?
#
loop_
_entity_poly.entity_id
_entity_poly.type
_entity_poly.pdbx_seq_one_letter_code
_entity_poly.pdbx_strand_id
1 'polypeptide(L)'
;MKYLYFLIASILLLSACKERVSLNETDVTKYPWLKPFIHNNILDFEGEHDIDLGILYFSYKSSLMEENSFLFLDRVAHVNGWKLDQVTKINREYSKHLHQFEADTGKTIIRIELDTLENRLRYEVD
;
A
#
# COMPACT_ATOMS: atom_id res chain seq x y z
N MET A 1 -49.02 -1.83 5.43
CA MET A 1 -48.12 -2.87 4.88
C MET A 1 -47.38 -2.46 3.59
N LYS A 2 -47.78 -1.45 2.80
CA LYS A 2 -47.02 -1.01 1.59
C LYS A 2 -45.71 -0.27 1.89
N TYR A 3 -45.67 0.48 3.00
CA TYR A 3 -44.49 1.27 3.39
C TYR A 3 -43.35 0.46 4.00
N LEU A 4 -43.61 -0.78 4.43
CA LEU A 4 -42.60 -1.67 5.03
C LEU A 4 -41.63 -2.21 3.97
N TYR A 5 -42.13 -2.54 2.77
CA TYR A 5 -41.32 -3.00 1.64
C TYR A 5 -40.40 -1.91 1.09
N PHE A 6 -40.88 -0.66 1.09
CA PHE A 6 -40.09 0.49 0.63
C PHE A 6 -38.89 0.75 1.56
N LEU A 7 -39.08 0.56 2.87
CA LEU A 7 -38.05 0.77 3.90
C LEU A 7 -36.95 -0.30 3.84
N ILE A 8 -37.31 -1.56 3.54
CA ILE A 8 -36.35 -2.66 3.34
C ILE A 8 -35.53 -2.47 2.05
N ALA A 9 -36.15 -1.99 0.96
CA ALA A 9 -35.45 -1.72 -0.30
C ALA A 9 -34.41 -0.59 -0.16
N SER A 10 -34.67 0.42 0.67
CA SER A 10 -33.71 1.50 0.95
C SER A 10 -32.54 1.09 1.84
N ILE A 11 -32.69 0.09 2.72
CA ILE A 11 -31.59 -0.40 3.57
C ILE A 11 -30.58 -1.22 2.75
N LEU A 12 -31.03 -1.93 1.71
CA LEU A 12 -30.18 -2.75 0.84
C LEU A 12 -29.34 -1.93 -0.17
N LEU A 13 -29.67 -0.66 -0.41
CA LEU A 13 -28.90 0.21 -1.31
C LEU A 13 -27.70 0.89 -0.62
N LEU A 14 -27.57 0.78 0.70
CA LEU A 14 -26.48 1.41 1.46
C LEU A 14 -25.27 0.50 1.67
N SER A 15 -25.36 -0.78 1.30
CA SER A 15 -24.19 -1.67 1.23
C SER A 15 -23.50 -1.52 -0.14
N ALA A 16 -23.03 -0.31 -0.45
CA ALA A 16 -21.92 -0.18 -1.39
C ALA A 16 -20.72 -0.89 -0.74
N CYS A 17 -20.61 -2.18 -1.02
CA CYS A 17 -19.55 -3.03 -0.50
C CYS A 17 -18.26 -2.53 -1.13
N LYS A 18 -17.43 -1.80 -0.38
CA LYS A 18 -16.05 -1.58 -0.80
C LYS A 18 -15.39 -2.94 -0.91
N GLU A 19 -14.97 -3.32 -2.12
CA GLU A 19 -14.42 -4.65 -2.34
C GLU A 19 -12.96 -4.66 -1.88
N ARG A 20 -12.77 -5.03 -0.62
CA ARG A 20 -11.44 -5.23 -0.02
C ARG A 20 -11.12 -6.70 0.02
N VAL A 21 -10.03 -7.07 -0.64
CA VAL A 21 -9.54 -8.45 -0.66
C VAL A 21 -8.28 -8.55 0.18
N SER A 22 -8.27 -9.49 1.12
CA SER A 22 -7.09 -9.77 1.95
C SER A 22 -5.92 -10.19 1.05
N LEU A 23 -4.76 -9.59 1.30
CA LEU A 23 -3.51 -9.92 0.64
C LEU A 23 -2.68 -10.82 1.55
N ASN A 24 -1.90 -11.71 0.95
CA ASN A 24 -0.76 -12.33 1.62
C ASN A 24 0.57 -11.79 1.06
N GLU A 25 1.67 -12.15 1.70
CA GLU A 25 3.02 -11.75 1.28
C GLU A 25 3.29 -12.08 -0.20
N THR A 26 2.87 -13.26 -0.68
CA THR A 26 3.16 -13.69 -2.05
C THR A 26 2.44 -12.84 -3.10
N ASP A 27 1.30 -12.24 -2.75
CA ASP A 27 0.57 -11.36 -3.67
C ASP A 27 1.33 -10.06 -3.95
N VAL A 28 2.00 -9.50 -2.95
CA VAL A 28 2.83 -8.29 -3.09
C VAL A 28 4.08 -8.57 -3.92
N THR A 29 4.61 -9.81 -3.87
CA THR A 29 5.79 -10.19 -4.68
C THR A 29 5.53 -10.24 -6.19
N LYS A 30 4.26 -10.20 -6.63
CA LYS A 30 3.87 -10.14 -8.05
C LYS A 30 4.28 -8.81 -8.71
N TYR A 31 4.63 -7.79 -7.93
CA TYR A 31 5.06 -6.47 -8.41
C TYR A 31 6.59 -6.34 -8.31
N PRO A 32 7.36 -6.61 -9.39
CA PRO A 32 8.82 -6.70 -9.30
C PRO A 32 9.50 -5.39 -8.90
N TRP A 33 8.87 -4.25 -9.22
CA TRP A 33 9.34 -2.91 -8.87
C TRP A 33 9.11 -2.54 -7.40
N LEU A 34 8.22 -3.24 -6.72
CA LEU A 34 7.93 -3.05 -5.29
C LEU A 34 8.86 -3.89 -4.42
N LYS A 35 9.29 -5.06 -4.92
CA LYS A 35 10.17 -6.00 -4.23
C LYS A 35 11.42 -5.36 -3.59
N PRO A 36 12.14 -4.41 -4.23
CA PRO A 36 13.31 -3.78 -3.61
C PRO A 36 13.00 -2.98 -2.34
N PHE A 37 11.76 -2.49 -2.17
CA PHE A 37 11.35 -1.73 -0.99
C PHE A 37 11.04 -2.64 0.21
N ILE A 38 10.80 -3.93 -0.03
CA ILE A 38 10.43 -4.89 0.99
C ILE A 38 11.69 -5.57 1.55
N HIS A 39 11.83 -5.59 2.87
CA HIS A 39 12.95 -6.25 3.52
C HIS A 39 12.91 -7.76 3.34
N ASN A 40 14.09 -8.40 3.33
CA ASN A 40 14.19 -9.85 3.42
C ASN A 40 13.64 -10.32 4.78
N ASN A 41 12.86 -11.40 4.78
CA ASN A 41 12.14 -11.96 5.93
C ASN A 41 11.00 -11.07 6.44
N ILE A 42 9.88 -11.10 5.72
CA ILE A 42 8.64 -10.47 6.16
C ILE A 42 8.15 -11.21 7.41
N LEU A 43 7.96 -10.47 8.49
CA LEU A 43 7.38 -10.97 9.73
C LEU A 43 6.05 -10.27 9.96
N ASP A 44 5.05 -11.06 10.39
CA ASP A 44 3.76 -10.53 10.84
C ASP A 44 3.02 -9.73 9.74
N PHE A 45 2.95 -10.28 8.53
CA PHE A 45 2.37 -9.60 7.37
C PHE A 45 0.85 -9.42 7.51
N GLU A 46 0.38 -8.22 7.20
CA GLU A 46 -1.04 -7.92 7.04
C GLU A 46 -1.21 -7.09 5.76
N GLY A 47 -2.24 -7.36 4.96
CA GLY A 47 -2.52 -6.54 3.80
C GLY A 47 -3.92 -6.70 3.24
N GLU A 48 -4.33 -5.70 2.47
CA GLU A 48 -5.60 -5.61 1.77
C GLU A 48 -5.42 -4.90 0.42
N HIS A 49 -6.18 -5.29 -0.58
CA HIS A 49 -6.28 -4.62 -1.88
C HIS A 49 -7.68 -4.02 -1.97
N ASP A 50 -7.74 -2.69 -2.09
CA ASP A 50 -8.96 -1.98 -2.43
C ASP A 50 -9.12 -2.02 -3.96
N ILE A 51 -9.91 -2.98 -4.45
CA ILE A 51 -10.05 -3.25 -5.89
C ILE A 51 -10.70 -2.05 -6.60
N ASP A 52 -11.60 -1.35 -5.90
CA ASP A 52 -12.31 -0.20 -6.44
C ASP A 52 -11.35 0.96 -6.76
N LEU A 53 -10.31 1.13 -5.94
CA LEU A 53 -9.30 2.17 -6.10
C LEU A 53 -8.01 1.68 -6.77
N GLY A 54 -7.81 0.36 -6.87
CA GLY A 54 -6.55 -0.23 -7.33
C GLY A 54 -5.40 -0.07 -6.34
N ILE A 55 -5.69 0.25 -5.07
CA ILE A 55 -4.67 0.59 -4.07
C ILE A 55 -4.34 -0.64 -3.23
N LEU A 56 -3.05 -0.93 -3.08
CA LEU A 56 -2.55 -1.96 -2.17
C LEU A 56 -2.17 -1.32 -0.83
N TYR A 57 -2.72 -1.86 0.25
CA TYR A 57 -2.32 -1.56 1.61
C TYR A 57 -1.67 -2.79 2.20
N PHE A 58 -0.45 -2.67 2.73
CA PHE A 58 0.17 -3.78 3.44
C PHE A 58 1.15 -3.29 4.49
N SER A 59 1.47 -4.16 5.43
CA SER A 59 2.40 -3.84 6.50
C SER A 59 3.10 -5.07 7.03
N TYR A 60 4.27 -4.87 7.60
CA TYR A 60 5.06 -5.93 8.23
C TYR A 60 6.02 -5.37 9.27
N LYS A 61 6.44 -6.21 10.22
CA LYS A 61 7.44 -5.83 11.22
C LYS A 61 8.81 -5.68 10.58
N SER A 62 9.41 -4.51 10.74
CA SER A 62 10.77 -4.25 10.27
C SER A 62 11.77 -4.97 11.19
N SER A 63 12.77 -5.61 10.59
CA SER A 63 13.94 -6.10 11.31
C SER A 63 15.01 -5.01 11.53
N LEU A 64 14.86 -3.87 10.87
CA LEU A 64 15.73 -2.71 11.03
C LEU A 64 15.22 -1.80 12.14
N MET A 65 16.16 -1.08 12.77
CA MET A 65 15.81 0.06 13.62
C MET A 65 15.19 1.20 12.79
N GLU A 66 14.41 2.06 13.42
CA GLU A 66 13.72 3.21 12.81
C GLU A 66 14.61 4.01 11.85
N GLU A 67 15.74 4.52 12.33
CA GLU A 67 16.66 5.36 11.53
C GLU A 67 17.21 4.62 10.30
N ASN A 68 17.40 3.30 10.42
CA ASN A 68 17.95 2.48 9.35
C ASN A 68 16.90 2.12 8.30
N SER A 69 15.62 2.10 8.67
CA SER A 69 14.53 1.75 7.75
C SER A 69 14.41 2.78 6.62
N PHE A 70 14.36 4.08 6.93
CA PHE A 70 14.28 5.08 5.88
C PHE A 70 15.57 5.28 5.10
N LEU A 71 16.75 5.16 5.71
CA LEU A 71 18.02 5.17 4.97
C LEU A 71 18.10 4.04 3.94
N PHE A 72 17.59 2.86 4.28
CA PHE A 72 17.47 1.75 3.34
C PHE A 72 16.50 2.10 2.20
N LEU A 73 15.29 2.56 2.53
CA LEU A 73 14.25 2.88 1.54
C LEU A 73 14.67 4.01 0.59
N ASP A 74 15.29 5.07 1.12
CA ASP A 74 15.81 6.21 0.33
C ASP A 74 16.92 5.73 -0.64
N ARG A 75 17.79 4.83 -0.18
CA ARG A 75 18.82 4.20 -1.05
C ARG A 75 18.17 3.37 -2.15
N VAL A 76 17.19 2.53 -1.81
CA VAL A 76 16.46 1.71 -2.78
C VAL A 76 15.79 2.58 -3.82
N ALA A 77 15.08 3.63 -3.39
CA ALA A 77 14.40 4.58 -4.25
C ALA A 77 15.39 5.22 -5.23
N HIS A 78 16.51 5.75 -4.72
CA HIS A 78 17.54 6.37 -5.55
C HIS A 78 18.13 5.39 -6.58
N VAL A 79 18.56 4.20 -6.15
CA VAL A 79 19.17 3.19 -7.04
C VAL A 79 18.20 2.75 -8.14
N ASN A 80 16.90 2.69 -7.82
CA ASN A 80 15.87 2.27 -8.76
C ASN A 80 15.22 3.44 -9.51
N GLY A 81 15.74 4.67 -9.40
CA GLY A 81 15.25 5.84 -10.12
C GLY A 81 13.84 6.27 -9.74
N TRP A 82 13.45 6.07 -8.48
CA TRP A 82 12.25 6.66 -7.90
C TRP A 82 12.55 8.08 -7.42
N LYS A 83 11.57 8.97 -7.57
CA LYS A 83 11.65 10.32 -7.03
C LYS A 83 11.14 10.31 -5.59
N LEU A 84 11.87 10.92 -4.68
CA LEU A 84 11.42 11.17 -3.31
C LEU A 84 10.61 12.47 -3.27
N ASP A 85 9.32 12.38 -2.98
CA ASP A 85 8.38 13.50 -3.00
C ASP A 85 8.07 14.06 -1.61
N GLN A 86 8.00 13.20 -0.59
CA GLN A 86 7.75 13.62 0.81
C GLN A 86 8.71 12.95 1.79
N VAL A 87 9.21 13.75 2.75
CA VAL A 87 10.10 13.31 3.83
C VAL A 87 9.62 13.88 5.15
N THR A 88 9.26 13.01 6.09
CA THR A 88 9.05 13.38 7.50
C THR A 88 9.87 12.49 8.42
N LYS A 89 9.73 12.58 9.74
CA LYS A 89 10.41 11.64 10.64
C LYS A 89 9.90 10.20 10.50
N ILE A 90 8.60 10.05 10.27
CA ILE A 90 7.90 8.76 10.27
C ILE A 90 7.32 8.37 8.90
N ASN A 91 7.38 9.25 7.89
CA ASN A 91 6.80 9.00 6.57
C ASN A 91 7.78 9.26 5.44
N ARG A 92 7.64 8.49 4.36
CA ARG A 92 8.25 8.72 3.05
C ARG A 92 7.20 8.56 1.95
N GLU A 93 7.30 9.37 0.91
CA GLU A 93 6.54 9.17 -0.34
C GLU A 93 7.52 9.13 -1.51
N TYR A 94 7.37 8.12 -2.36
CA TYR A 94 8.15 7.94 -3.58
C TYR A 94 7.23 7.86 -4.79
N SER A 95 7.61 8.44 -5.92
CA SER A 95 6.87 8.27 -7.18
C SER A 95 7.76 7.88 -8.35
N LYS A 96 7.18 7.15 -9.30
CA LYS A 96 7.82 6.79 -10.56
C LYS A 96 6.76 6.53 -11.64
N HIS A 97 7.05 6.90 -12.88
CA HIS A 97 6.25 6.43 -14.01
C HIS A 97 6.67 5.01 -14.37
N LEU A 98 5.82 4.04 -14.06
CA LEU A 98 5.99 2.66 -14.48
C LEU A 98 5.19 2.47 -15.77
N HIS A 99 5.87 2.22 -16.87
CA HIS A 99 5.21 1.89 -18.14
C HIS A 99 4.92 0.40 -18.14
N GLN A 100 3.91 -0.04 -17.39
CA GLN A 100 3.52 -1.47 -17.37
C GLN A 100 2.67 -1.80 -18.60
N PHE A 101 1.83 -0.86 -19.03
CA PHE A 101 1.01 -0.91 -20.23
C PHE A 101 1.13 0.38 -21.04
N GLU A 102 0.87 0.32 -22.36
CA GLU A 102 0.93 1.49 -23.24
C GLU A 102 -0.08 2.59 -22.88
N ALA A 103 -1.13 2.24 -22.15
CA ALA A 103 -2.16 3.17 -21.69
C ALA A 103 -1.80 3.86 -20.36
N ASP A 104 -0.72 3.46 -19.69
CA ASP A 104 -0.35 4.00 -18.39
C ASP A 104 0.20 5.43 -18.54
N THR A 105 -0.62 6.39 -18.15
CA THR A 105 -0.25 7.82 -18.16
C THR A 105 0.03 8.37 -16.76
N GLY A 106 -0.27 7.57 -15.72
CA GLY A 106 -0.13 7.93 -14.32
C GLY A 106 1.27 7.68 -13.74
N LYS A 107 1.52 8.28 -12.58
CA LYS A 107 2.65 7.90 -11.72
C LYS A 107 2.19 6.85 -10.74
N THR A 108 3.00 5.83 -10.54
CA THR A 108 2.89 4.97 -9.36
C THR A 108 3.46 5.70 -8.16
N ILE A 109 2.76 5.65 -7.03
CA ILE A 109 3.13 6.28 -5.77
C ILE A 109 3.24 5.20 -4.69
N ILE A 110 4.34 5.22 -3.93
CA ILE A 110 4.54 4.39 -2.74
C ILE A 110 4.63 5.31 -1.54
N ARG A 111 3.66 5.22 -0.63
CA ARG A 111 3.69 5.89 0.67
C ARG A 111 4.07 4.87 1.72
N ILE A 112 5.06 5.22 2.55
CA ILE A 112 5.56 4.37 3.62
C ILE A 112 5.53 5.14 4.93
N GLU A 113 4.78 4.62 5.89
CA GLU A 113 4.74 5.10 7.28
C GLU A 113 5.45 4.08 8.20
N LEU A 114 6.21 4.58 9.16
CA LEU A 114 6.80 3.78 10.22
C LEU A 114 6.00 3.97 11.52
N ASP A 115 5.40 2.88 11.99
CA ASP A 115 4.90 2.79 13.35
C ASP A 115 6.06 2.45 14.29
N THR A 116 6.49 3.43 15.08
CA THR A 116 7.64 3.31 15.99
C THR A 116 7.33 2.50 17.24
N LEU A 117 6.06 2.32 17.60
CA LEU A 117 5.65 1.54 18.77
C LEU A 117 5.69 0.04 18.45
N GLU A 118 5.22 -0.33 17.26
CA GLU A 118 5.16 -1.72 16.81
C GLU A 118 6.37 -2.14 15.96
N ASN A 119 7.26 -1.19 15.66
CA ASN A 119 8.35 -1.32 14.69
C ASN A 119 7.87 -1.88 13.35
N ARG A 120 6.80 -1.29 12.82
CA ARG A 120 6.05 -1.80 11.66
C ARG A 120 6.08 -0.79 10.52
N LEU A 121 6.42 -1.24 9.33
CA LEU A 121 6.33 -0.42 8.12
C LEU A 121 4.95 -0.64 7.49
N ARG A 122 4.22 0.43 7.23
CA ARG A 122 2.91 0.45 6.55
C ARG A 122 3.09 1.05 5.18
N TYR A 123 2.59 0.37 4.18
CA TYR A 123 2.67 0.71 2.77
C TYR A 123 1.28 0.99 2.24
N GLU A 124 1.17 2.06 1.48
CA GLU A 124 0.05 2.36 0.59
C GLU A 124 0.63 2.57 -0.81
N VAL A 125 0.12 1.82 -1.79
CA VAL A 125 0.64 1.80 -3.16
C VAL A 125 -0.48 2.05 -4.14
N ASP A 126 -0.36 3.13 -4.90
CA ASP A 126 -1.31 3.66 -5.89
C ASP A 126 -0.66 3.64 -7.28
#